data_AF-A0A074Y5K8-F1
#
_entry.id   AF-A0A074Y5K8-F1
#
_cell.length_a   1.000
_cell.length_b   1.000
_cell.length_c   1.000
_cell.angle_alpha   90.00
_cell.angle_beta   90.00
_cell.angle_gamma   90.00
#
_symmetry.space_group_name_H-M   'P 1'
#
loop_
_entity.id
_entity.type
_entity.pdbx_description
1 polymer ?
#
loop_
_entity_poly.entity_id
_entity_poly.type
_entity_poly.pdbx_seq_one_letter_code
_entity_poly.pdbx_strand_id
1 'polypeptide(L)'
;MGTSNGDLIQALVESYNDDVDAECGVLDGTWCAWTSTLVAAGQQGGKQVVVRQGDEVGMNYVYNDQTGNYDQYVLLNGKVVSTFSTSSGKALGWGTAEECNQAPPAYPCGLTPSHTWINTTLILDQAQPDYSNTFGNNGAQGTLTTSDGGKTWTSENITIEAWDFTPSCPEDDGYQLTTLDSSIFNITCGTEFVGGELGGQNLGSVQDCTTACDETENCFFAVWDGKSYGLKSSVAVKVAKDGVTAGSLVSKGC
;
A
#
# COMPACT_ATOMS: atom_id res chain seq x y z
N MET A 1 5.68 3.89 14.78
CA MET A 1 6.49 4.64 15.77
C MET A 1 7.59 3.75 16.32
N GLY A 2 8.85 3.98 15.92
CA GLY A 2 10.00 3.21 16.39
C GLY A 2 10.36 3.57 17.84
N THR A 3 10.86 2.60 18.60
CA THR A 3 11.13 2.76 20.03
C THR A 3 12.56 2.43 20.43
N SER A 4 12.95 2.85 21.64
CA SER A 4 14.29 2.63 22.21
C SER A 4 14.62 1.16 22.47
N ASN A 5 13.61 0.28 22.45
CA ASN A 5 13.82 -1.17 22.57
C ASN A 5 14.00 -1.85 21.19
N GLY A 6 13.91 -1.09 20.10
CA GLY A 6 14.04 -1.62 18.74
C GLY A 6 12.75 -2.22 18.17
N ASP A 7 11.62 -2.05 18.86
CA ASP A 7 10.32 -2.46 18.32
C ASP A 7 9.68 -1.32 17.53
N LEU A 8 8.62 -1.66 16.80
CA LEU A 8 7.80 -0.71 16.05
C LEU A 8 6.35 -0.80 16.51
N ILE A 9 5.90 0.19 17.28
CA ILE A 9 4.49 0.38 17.65
C ILE A 9 3.75 0.85 16.39
N GLN A 10 2.81 0.06 15.90
CA GLN A 10 2.09 0.33 14.65
C GLN A 10 0.69 -0.29 14.68
N ALA A 11 -0.36 0.52 14.69
CA ALA A 11 -1.66 0.02 14.27
C ALA A 11 -1.64 -0.12 12.75
N LEU A 12 -2.31 -1.16 12.25
CA LEU A 12 -2.35 -1.50 10.84
C LEU A 12 -3.78 -1.32 10.32
N VAL A 13 -3.88 -0.85 9.07
CA VAL A 13 -5.05 -0.94 8.21
C VAL A 13 -4.55 -1.52 6.91
N GLU A 14 -4.84 -2.80 6.69
CA GLU A 14 -4.22 -3.59 5.62
C GLU A 14 -5.26 -4.27 4.74
N SER A 15 -4.92 -4.45 3.47
CA SER A 15 -5.72 -5.19 2.50
C SER A 15 -4.82 -6.21 1.82
N TYR A 16 -5.31 -7.44 1.72
CA TYR A 16 -4.58 -8.59 1.21
C TYR A 16 -5.59 -9.57 0.58
N ASN A 17 -5.15 -10.42 -0.32
CA ASN A 17 -6.00 -11.34 -1.10
C ASN A 17 -5.85 -12.81 -0.66
N ASP A 18 -5.13 -13.06 0.42
CA ASP A 18 -4.88 -14.37 1.01
C ASP A 18 -5.38 -14.48 2.46
N ASP A 19 -5.49 -15.70 2.96
CA ASP A 19 -5.91 -15.98 4.35
C ASP A 19 -4.70 -15.86 5.28
N VAL A 20 -4.17 -14.64 5.42
CA VAL A 20 -2.94 -14.36 6.18
C VAL A 20 -3.18 -14.03 7.64
N ASP A 21 -4.41 -13.69 8.01
CA ASP A 21 -4.75 -13.35 9.39
C ASP A 21 -5.75 -14.32 10.02
N ALA A 22 -6.01 -14.12 11.32
CA ALA A 22 -6.80 -15.07 12.10
C ALA A 22 -8.28 -14.68 12.25
N GLU A 23 -8.64 -13.42 11.97
CA GLU A 23 -9.96 -12.88 12.33
C GLU A 23 -10.71 -12.16 11.19
N CYS A 24 -10.03 -11.42 10.32
CA CYS A 24 -10.67 -10.75 9.18
C CYS A 24 -10.87 -11.71 7.99
N GLY A 25 -9.97 -12.69 7.83
CA GLY A 25 -9.99 -13.65 6.72
C GLY A 25 -9.78 -12.97 5.37
N VAL A 26 -10.10 -13.65 4.27
CA VAL A 26 -9.91 -13.12 2.91
C VAL A 26 -10.70 -11.81 2.71
N LEU A 27 -10.00 -10.76 2.29
CA LEU A 27 -10.56 -9.44 2.04
C LEU A 27 -10.85 -9.24 0.54
N ASP A 28 -12.02 -8.69 0.23
CA ASP A 28 -12.45 -8.34 -1.14
C ASP A 28 -13.02 -6.92 -1.13
N GLY A 29 -12.19 -5.95 -1.50
CA GLY A 29 -12.54 -4.51 -1.42
C GLY A 29 -12.72 -3.96 0.01
N THR A 30 -12.48 -4.78 1.04
CA THR A 30 -12.47 -4.41 2.45
C THR A 30 -11.06 -4.40 3.02
N TRP A 31 -10.89 -3.83 4.19
CA TRP A 31 -9.59 -3.75 4.87
C TRP A 31 -9.70 -4.36 6.26
N CYS A 32 -8.58 -4.74 6.85
CA CYS A 32 -8.49 -5.20 8.23
C CYS A 32 -7.73 -4.20 9.08
N ALA A 33 -8.36 -3.73 10.16
CA ALA A 33 -7.77 -2.75 11.07
C ALA A 33 -7.54 -3.32 12.47
N TRP A 34 -6.37 -3.06 13.05
CA TRP A 34 -6.02 -3.55 14.38
C TRP A 34 -4.84 -2.82 15.01
N THR A 35 -4.78 -2.85 16.34
CA THR A 35 -3.62 -2.35 17.11
C THR A 35 -2.49 -3.38 17.04
N SER A 36 -1.25 -2.96 16.81
CA SER A 36 -0.16 -3.89 16.63
C SER A 36 1.21 -3.35 17.05
N THR A 37 2.15 -4.24 17.30
CA THR A 37 3.56 -3.95 17.55
C THR A 37 4.40 -5.01 16.86
N LEU A 38 5.33 -4.59 16.01
CA LEU A 38 6.37 -5.47 15.49
C LEU A 38 7.49 -5.56 16.52
N VAL A 39 7.63 -6.73 17.13
CA VAL A 39 8.72 -7.07 18.04
C VAL A 39 9.66 -8.07 17.39
N ALA A 40 10.78 -8.41 18.03
CA ALA A 40 11.72 -9.41 17.51
C ALA A 40 11.09 -10.79 17.25
N ALA A 41 10.01 -11.13 17.97
CA ALA A 41 9.26 -12.37 17.80
C ALA A 41 8.22 -12.32 16.66
N GLY A 42 8.12 -11.20 15.94
CA GLY A 42 7.13 -10.97 14.88
C GLY A 42 6.04 -9.95 15.28
N GLN A 43 5.04 -9.83 14.42
CA GLN A 43 3.91 -8.93 14.63
C GLN A 43 2.99 -9.48 15.73
N GLN A 44 2.66 -8.65 16.70
CA GLN A 44 1.75 -8.98 17.81
C GLN A 44 0.72 -7.87 17.97
N GLY A 45 -0.51 -8.19 18.37
CA GLY A 45 -1.51 -7.15 18.49
C GLY A 45 -2.80 -7.56 19.16
N GLY A 46 -3.78 -6.68 18.99
CA GLY A 46 -5.12 -6.82 19.51
C GLY A 46 -6.05 -7.52 18.51
N LYS A 47 -7.35 -7.35 18.77
CA LYS A 47 -8.43 -7.87 17.94
C LYS A 47 -8.36 -7.28 16.52
N GLN A 48 -8.61 -8.11 15.50
CA GLN A 48 -8.67 -7.63 14.13
C GLN A 48 -10.12 -7.41 13.68
N VAL A 49 -10.35 -6.33 12.94
CA VAL A 49 -11.70 -5.88 12.59
C VAL A 49 -11.76 -5.42 11.15
N VAL A 50 -12.71 -5.99 10.40
CA VAL A 50 -13.00 -5.58 9.03
C VAL A 50 -13.54 -4.16 9.01
N VAL A 51 -12.92 -3.31 8.18
CA VAL A 51 -13.32 -1.93 7.90
C VAL A 51 -13.67 -1.78 6.42
N ARG A 52 -14.58 -0.85 6.13
CA ARG A 52 -15.11 -0.62 4.78
C ARG A 52 -14.79 0.78 4.30
N GLN A 53 -14.85 0.97 2.99
CA GLN A 53 -14.76 2.30 2.41
C GLN A 53 -15.78 3.25 3.07
N GLY A 54 -15.30 4.42 3.49
CA GLY A 54 -16.10 5.45 4.16
C GLY A 54 -16.12 5.33 5.69
N ASP A 55 -15.62 4.25 6.28
CA ASP A 55 -15.39 4.20 7.72
C ASP A 55 -14.23 5.13 8.12
N GLU A 56 -14.36 5.79 9.26
CA GLU A 56 -13.27 6.56 9.87
C GLU A 56 -12.48 5.67 10.84
N VAL A 57 -11.20 5.48 10.56
CA VAL A 57 -10.29 4.70 11.42
C VAL A 57 -9.39 5.64 12.21
N GLY A 58 -9.50 5.60 13.54
CA GLY A 58 -8.63 6.35 14.45
C GLY A 58 -7.57 5.44 15.07
N MET A 59 -6.31 5.88 15.07
CA MET A 59 -5.19 5.15 15.67
C MET A 59 -4.56 5.98 16.79
N ASN A 60 -4.61 5.47 18.02
CA ASN A 60 -4.04 6.15 19.19
C ASN A 60 -2.93 5.32 19.81
N TYR A 61 -1.81 5.99 20.13
CA TYR A 61 -0.68 5.41 20.86
C TYR A 61 -0.38 6.29 22.06
N VAL A 62 -0.50 5.75 23.27
CA VAL A 62 -0.34 6.52 24.52
C VAL A 62 0.72 5.87 25.38
N TYR A 63 1.77 6.60 25.74
CA TYR A 63 2.72 6.13 26.75
C TYR A 63 2.09 6.23 28.14
N ASN A 64 2.13 5.14 28.89
CA ASN A 64 1.59 5.06 30.24
C ASN A 64 2.73 5.05 31.27
N ASP A 65 2.94 6.16 31.95
CA ASP A 65 4.04 6.31 32.92
C ASP A 65 3.92 5.39 34.14
N GLN A 66 2.73 4.86 34.45
CA GLN A 66 2.55 3.94 35.58
C GLN A 66 3.04 2.53 35.24
N THR A 67 2.83 2.09 34.00
CA THR A 67 3.17 0.73 33.54
C THR A 67 4.48 0.69 32.75
N GLY A 68 4.88 1.81 32.15
CA GLY A 68 5.99 1.90 31.22
C GLY A 68 5.65 1.40 29.81
N ASN A 69 4.37 1.12 29.51
CA ASN A 69 3.92 0.58 28.24
C ASN A 69 3.40 1.65 27.28
N TYR A 70 3.29 1.30 26.00
CA TYR A 70 2.40 1.98 25.06
C TYR A 70 1.06 1.27 25.02
N ASP A 71 0.02 1.99 25.45
CA ASP A 71 -1.37 1.58 25.30
C ASP A 71 -1.88 2.06 23.94
N GLN A 72 -2.35 1.12 23.12
CA GLN A 72 -2.80 1.35 21.76
C GLN A 72 -4.30 1.14 21.65
N TYR A 73 -4.94 1.96 20.81
CA TYR A 73 -6.36 1.85 20.50
C TYR A 73 -6.58 2.07 19.01
N VAL A 74 -7.35 1.17 18.39
CA VAL A 74 -7.97 1.42 17.08
C VAL A 74 -9.43 1.70 17.30
N LEU A 75 -9.91 2.80 16.72
CA LEU A 75 -11.29 3.23 16.74
C LEU A 75 -11.87 3.10 15.34
N LEU A 76 -13.09 2.61 15.25
CA LEU A 76 -13.89 2.60 14.02
C LEU A 76 -15.12 3.48 14.24
N ASN A 77 -15.25 4.55 13.47
CA ASN A 77 -16.33 5.54 13.59
C ASN A 77 -16.49 6.03 15.05
N GLY A 78 -15.37 6.35 15.70
CA GLY A 78 -15.30 6.83 17.09
C GLY A 78 -15.48 5.77 18.18
N LYS A 79 -15.67 4.48 17.84
CA LYS A 79 -15.78 3.39 18.82
C LYS A 79 -14.49 2.58 18.87
N VAL A 80 -13.93 2.35 20.06
CA VAL A 80 -12.78 1.45 20.24
C VAL A 80 -13.15 0.03 19.82
N VAL A 81 -12.39 -0.53 18.88
CA VAL A 81 -12.59 -1.87 18.31
C VAL A 81 -11.39 -2.81 18.52
N SER A 82 -10.19 -2.27 18.69
CA SER A 82 -9.00 -3.03 19.09
C SER A 82 -8.21 -2.28 20.16
N THR A 83 -7.62 -3.04 21.07
CA THR A 83 -6.74 -2.54 22.13
C THR A 83 -5.54 -3.46 22.27
N PHE A 84 -4.36 -2.89 22.47
CA PHE A 84 -3.15 -3.66 22.75
C PHE A 84 -2.19 -2.82 23.62
N SER A 85 -1.48 -3.44 24.55
CA SER A 85 -0.51 -2.75 25.40
C SER A 85 0.83 -3.46 25.31
N THR A 86 1.91 -2.72 25.07
CA THR A 86 3.24 -3.30 24.86
C THR A 86 4.30 -2.54 25.63
N SER A 87 5.14 -3.26 26.37
CA SER A 87 6.36 -2.71 26.97
C SER A 87 7.44 -2.59 25.90
N SER A 88 7.72 -1.37 25.45
CA SER A 88 8.63 -1.11 24.33
C SER A 88 9.53 0.12 24.55
N GLY A 89 9.89 0.44 25.79
CA GLY A 89 10.77 1.60 26.05
C GLY A 89 10.12 2.94 25.66
N LYS A 90 10.88 3.87 25.07
CA LYS A 90 10.42 5.23 24.72
C LYS A 90 10.43 5.45 23.21
N ALA A 91 9.49 6.25 22.71
CA ALA A 91 9.36 6.59 21.30
C ALA A 91 10.56 7.43 20.86
N LEU A 92 11.10 7.11 19.69
CA LEU A 92 12.23 7.84 19.10
C LEU A 92 11.80 8.69 17.90
N GLY A 93 10.60 8.45 17.37
CA GLY A 93 10.03 9.20 16.26
C GLY A 93 8.70 8.61 15.82
N TRP A 94 7.91 9.44 15.14
CA TRP A 94 6.67 9.03 14.52
C TRP A 94 6.82 9.02 13.01
N GLY A 95 6.10 8.12 12.37
CA GLY A 95 6.02 8.00 10.92
C GLY A 95 4.80 7.17 10.55
N THR A 96 4.32 7.38 9.34
CA THR A 96 3.26 6.61 8.71
C THR A 96 3.67 6.27 7.28
N ALA A 97 3.17 5.16 6.77
CA ALA A 97 3.43 4.68 5.42
C ALA A 97 2.31 3.74 4.99
N GLU A 98 2.10 3.66 3.68
CA GLU A 98 1.32 2.62 3.03
C GLU A 98 2.31 1.57 2.53
N GLU A 99 2.24 0.39 3.15
CA GLU A 99 3.15 -0.70 2.86
C GLU A 99 2.50 -1.71 1.93
N CYS A 100 3.29 -2.18 0.98
CA CYS A 100 2.93 -3.35 0.20
C CYS A 100 3.42 -4.62 0.89
N ASN A 101 2.52 -5.37 1.53
CA ASN A 101 2.85 -6.53 2.36
C ASN A 101 2.67 -7.90 1.65
N GLN A 102 2.74 -7.95 0.31
CA GLN A 102 2.63 -9.22 -0.41
C GLN A 102 3.95 -9.99 -0.43
N ALA A 103 3.89 -11.29 -0.14
CA ALA A 103 5.05 -12.18 -0.19
C ALA A 103 5.37 -12.60 -1.64
N PRO A 104 6.65 -12.84 -1.98
CA PRO A 104 7.02 -13.42 -3.27
C PRO A 104 6.20 -14.68 -3.61
N PRO A 105 5.74 -14.86 -4.87
CA PRO A 105 6.11 -14.10 -6.06
C PRO A 105 5.25 -12.86 -6.35
N ALA A 106 4.28 -12.55 -5.50
CA ALA A 106 3.40 -11.39 -5.67
C ALA A 106 4.20 -10.12 -5.35
N TYR A 107 4.74 -9.48 -6.38
CA TYR A 107 5.26 -8.12 -6.31
C TYR A 107 4.61 -7.31 -7.40
N PRO A 108 4.40 -6.00 -7.20
CA PRO A 108 3.87 -5.41 -5.98
C PRO A 108 2.34 -5.35 -6.03
N CYS A 109 1.80 -4.93 -4.90
CA CYS A 109 0.45 -4.40 -4.74
C CYS A 109 0.19 -3.50 -5.94
N GLY A 110 -0.88 -3.78 -6.69
CA GLY A 110 -1.23 -3.02 -7.90
C GLY A 110 -1.53 -1.56 -7.56
N LEU A 111 -2.57 -0.99 -8.17
CA LEU A 111 -2.99 0.36 -7.80
C LEU A 111 -3.31 0.43 -6.31
N THR A 112 -2.44 1.09 -5.55
CA THR A 112 -2.65 1.46 -4.15
C THR A 112 -3.30 2.84 -4.16
N PRO A 113 -4.57 2.97 -3.75
CA PRO A 113 -5.25 4.26 -3.77
C PRO A 113 -4.55 5.30 -2.89
N SER A 114 -4.84 6.58 -3.12
CA SER A 114 -4.35 7.64 -2.22
C SER A 114 -4.91 7.46 -0.81
N HIS A 115 -4.07 7.66 0.20
CA HIS A 115 -4.45 7.62 1.61
C HIS A 115 -4.18 8.97 2.26
N THR A 116 -5.10 9.43 3.10
CA THR A 116 -4.96 10.69 3.83
C THR A 116 -5.13 10.46 5.32
N TRP A 117 -4.10 10.84 6.08
CA TRP A 117 -4.13 10.92 7.53
C TRP A 117 -4.66 12.30 7.92
N ILE A 118 -5.86 12.32 8.51
CA ILE A 118 -6.53 13.56 8.91
C ILE A 118 -6.38 13.81 10.41
N ASN A 119 -6.40 15.08 10.82
CA ASN A 119 -6.39 15.49 12.24
C ASN A 119 -5.28 14.84 13.07
N THR A 120 -4.09 14.69 12.47
CA THR A 120 -2.94 14.05 13.13
C THR A 120 -2.43 14.94 14.26
N THR A 121 -2.28 14.38 15.46
CA THR A 121 -1.74 15.07 16.63
C THR A 121 -0.66 14.23 17.29
N LEU A 122 0.52 14.82 17.47
CA LEU A 122 1.60 14.26 18.27
C LEU A 122 1.83 15.13 19.50
N ILE A 123 1.80 14.52 20.67
CA ILE A 123 2.13 15.19 21.94
C ILE A 123 3.42 14.57 22.45
N LEU A 124 4.51 15.33 22.42
CA LEU A 124 5.82 14.86 22.84
C LEU A 124 5.93 14.86 24.36
N ASP A 125 6.79 14.02 24.94
CA ASP A 125 7.03 14.03 26.40
C ASP A 125 7.64 15.37 26.87
N GLN A 126 8.57 15.91 26.10
CA GLN A 126 9.17 17.23 26.30
C GLN A 126 9.01 18.07 25.03
N ALA A 127 8.95 19.39 25.20
CA ALA A 127 8.90 20.30 24.06
C ALA A 127 10.19 20.20 23.23
N GLN A 128 10.04 20.02 21.91
CA GLN A 128 11.16 19.98 20.96
C GLN A 128 10.87 20.95 19.81
N PRO A 129 11.27 22.24 19.92
CA PRO A 129 11.00 23.25 18.89
C PRO A 129 11.54 22.89 17.50
N ASP A 130 12.67 22.19 17.46
CA ASP A 130 13.39 21.83 16.24
C ASP A 130 12.96 20.48 15.64
N TYR A 131 11.90 19.85 16.17
CA TYR A 131 11.43 18.55 15.69
C TYR A 131 11.08 18.58 14.19
N SER A 132 10.58 19.71 13.68
CA SER A 132 10.34 19.96 12.24
C SER A 132 11.56 19.71 11.35
N ASN A 133 12.78 19.85 11.87
CA ASN A 133 14.01 19.65 11.12
C ASN A 133 14.29 18.17 10.83
N THR A 134 13.54 17.26 11.45
CA THR A 134 13.67 15.81 11.26
C THR A 134 12.68 15.23 10.24
N PHE A 135 11.82 16.06 9.66
CA PHE A 135 10.75 15.61 8.76
C PHE A 135 11.31 15.11 7.43
N GLY A 136 11.00 13.85 7.12
CA GLY A 136 11.12 13.29 5.78
C GLY A 136 9.74 12.94 5.25
N ASN A 137 9.46 13.27 3.99
CA ASN A 137 8.15 12.97 3.38
C ASN A 137 8.16 11.70 2.52
N ASN A 138 9.30 11.28 1.95
CA ASN A 138 9.46 10.10 1.10
C ASN A 138 8.32 9.84 0.09
N GLY A 139 7.73 10.92 -0.49
CA GLY A 139 6.60 10.83 -1.43
C GLY A 139 5.25 11.32 -0.87
N ALA A 140 5.14 11.53 0.44
CA ALA A 140 3.98 12.13 1.08
C ALA A 140 3.92 13.66 0.91
N GLN A 141 2.72 14.23 0.98
CA GLN A 141 2.44 15.65 1.09
C GLN A 141 1.91 15.98 2.48
N GLY A 142 2.15 17.20 2.94
CA GLY A 142 1.77 17.66 4.27
C GLY A 142 2.97 17.85 5.20
N THR A 143 2.72 18.46 6.34
CA THR A 143 3.71 18.71 7.39
C THR A 143 3.01 18.74 8.75
N LEU A 144 3.77 18.66 9.83
CA LEU A 144 3.27 18.98 11.16
C LEU A 144 3.75 20.37 11.57
N THR A 145 2.90 21.09 12.29
CA THR A 145 3.18 22.42 12.83
C THR A 145 2.93 22.45 14.33
N THR A 146 3.59 23.37 15.03
CA THR A 146 3.43 23.56 16.47
C THR A 146 3.10 25.01 16.80
N SER A 147 2.28 25.21 17.84
CA SER A 147 1.93 26.54 18.37
C SER A 147 2.34 26.73 19.83
N ASP A 148 2.92 25.70 20.47
CA ASP A 148 3.22 25.66 21.91
C ASP A 148 4.70 25.38 22.19
N GLY A 149 5.58 25.80 21.27
CA GLY A 149 7.02 25.64 21.41
C GLY A 149 7.53 24.22 21.15
N GLY A 150 6.78 23.41 20.39
CA GLY A 150 7.18 22.06 20.00
C GLY A 150 6.75 20.98 20.97
N LYS A 151 5.78 21.23 21.86
CA LYS A 151 5.19 20.22 22.74
C LYS A 151 4.10 19.43 22.02
N THR A 152 3.27 20.12 21.25
CA THR A 152 2.21 19.56 20.43
C THR A 152 2.46 19.89 18.97
N TRP A 153 2.41 18.85 18.13
CA TRP A 153 2.58 18.94 16.68
C TRP A 153 1.30 18.45 16.02
N THR A 154 0.75 19.23 15.10
CA THR A 154 -0.54 18.95 14.46
C THR A 154 -0.45 19.06 12.95
N SER A 155 -1.21 18.22 12.25
CA SER A 155 -1.42 18.29 10.81
C SER A 155 -2.90 18.09 10.52
N GLU A 156 -3.46 18.94 9.68
CA GLU A 156 -4.82 18.77 9.19
C GLU A 156 -4.88 17.57 8.24
N ASN A 157 -3.91 17.48 7.32
CA ASN A 157 -3.81 16.42 6.32
C ASN A 157 -2.35 16.06 6.04
N ILE A 158 -2.04 14.77 6.10
CA ILE A 158 -0.84 14.16 5.50
C ILE A 158 -1.35 13.18 4.45
N THR A 159 -1.03 13.44 3.18
CA THR A 159 -1.56 12.66 2.05
C THR A 159 -0.43 11.90 1.39
N ILE A 160 -0.64 10.61 1.16
CA ILE A 160 0.20 9.79 0.31
C ILE A 160 -0.63 9.52 -0.93
N GLU A 161 -0.15 10.04 -2.06
CA GLU A 161 -0.86 9.95 -3.33
C GLU A 161 -1.00 8.49 -3.77
N ALA A 162 -1.96 8.25 -4.67
CA ALA A 162 -2.10 6.92 -5.24
C ALA A 162 -0.78 6.48 -5.86
N TRP A 163 -0.36 5.25 -5.55
CA TRP A 163 0.83 4.65 -6.09
C TRP A 163 0.43 3.45 -6.92
N ASP A 164 0.87 3.45 -8.17
CA ASP A 164 0.70 2.32 -9.07
C ASP A 164 2.09 1.90 -9.54
N PHE A 165 2.46 0.66 -9.23
CA PHE A 165 3.69 0.13 -9.78
C PHE A 165 3.50 -0.15 -11.27
N THR A 166 4.11 0.70 -12.07
CA THR A 166 4.25 0.45 -13.49
C THR A 166 5.61 -0.20 -13.75
N PRO A 167 5.65 -1.44 -14.28
CA PRO A 167 6.89 -2.07 -14.73
C PRO A 167 7.67 -1.15 -15.67
N SER A 168 8.94 -0.94 -15.36
CA SER A 168 9.88 -0.14 -16.13
C SER A 168 10.75 -1.04 -16.99
N CYS A 169 10.61 -0.91 -18.31
CA CYS A 169 11.45 -1.63 -19.25
C CYS A 169 12.72 -0.83 -19.60
N PRO A 170 13.88 -1.48 -19.77
CA PRO A 170 14.07 -2.94 -19.85
C PRO A 170 14.29 -3.68 -18.52
N GLU A 171 14.35 -2.98 -17.39
CA GLU A 171 14.74 -3.54 -16.09
C GLU A 171 13.78 -4.64 -15.58
N ASP A 172 12.48 -4.48 -15.85
CA ASP A 172 11.42 -5.37 -15.40
C ASP A 172 11.00 -6.42 -16.47
N ASP A 173 11.92 -6.81 -17.37
CA ASP A 173 11.64 -7.90 -18.31
C ASP A 173 11.41 -9.23 -17.58
N GLY A 174 10.31 -9.93 -17.90
CA GLY A 174 9.90 -11.17 -17.24
C GLY A 174 9.19 -10.99 -15.90
N TYR A 175 8.96 -9.75 -15.47
CA TYR A 175 8.24 -9.46 -14.23
C TYR A 175 6.77 -9.94 -14.31
N GLN A 176 6.25 -10.50 -13.22
CA GLN A 176 4.87 -11.01 -13.13
C GLN A 176 3.96 -9.98 -12.50
N LEU A 177 3.20 -9.29 -13.34
CA LEU A 177 2.28 -8.24 -12.97
C LEU A 177 0.92 -8.82 -12.59
N THR A 178 0.41 -8.47 -11.42
CA THR A 178 -0.89 -8.94 -10.94
C THR A 178 -1.92 -7.82 -11.02
N THR A 179 -3.06 -8.07 -11.65
CA THR A 179 -4.18 -7.12 -11.74
C THR A 179 -5.03 -7.14 -10.46
N LEU A 180 -5.97 -6.21 -10.35
CA LEU A 180 -6.91 -6.16 -9.22
C LEU A 180 -7.81 -7.40 -9.13
N ASP A 181 -8.20 -7.98 -10.27
CA ASP A 181 -9.00 -9.21 -10.32
C ASP A 181 -8.14 -10.47 -10.10
N SER A 182 -6.87 -10.31 -9.69
CA SER A 182 -5.89 -11.39 -9.45
C SER A 182 -5.47 -12.18 -10.69
N SER A 183 -5.62 -11.62 -11.89
CA SER A 183 -4.97 -12.17 -13.08
C SER A 183 -3.48 -11.85 -13.08
N ILE A 184 -2.67 -12.77 -13.58
CA ILE A 184 -1.21 -12.63 -13.65
C ILE A 184 -0.80 -12.49 -15.11
N PHE A 185 -0.08 -11.42 -15.42
CA PHE A 185 0.53 -11.17 -16.72
C PHE A 185 2.06 -11.20 -16.62
N ASN A 186 2.71 -11.94 -17.52
CA ASN A 186 4.16 -11.87 -17.68
C ASN A 186 4.52 -10.68 -18.58
N ILE A 187 5.30 -9.74 -18.05
CA ILE A 187 5.83 -8.60 -18.77
C ILE A 187 6.98 -9.02 -19.68
N THR A 188 6.98 -8.51 -20.90
CA THR A 188 8.01 -8.73 -21.91
C THR A 188 8.40 -7.38 -22.50
N CYS A 189 9.62 -6.96 -22.26
CA CYS A 189 10.18 -5.71 -22.74
C CYS A 189 10.69 -5.84 -24.18
N GLY A 190 10.67 -4.73 -24.92
CA GLY A 190 11.26 -4.63 -26.25
C GLY A 190 10.63 -5.56 -27.28
N THR A 191 9.40 -6.03 -27.06
CA THR A 191 8.74 -7.00 -27.93
C THR A 191 7.31 -6.58 -28.25
N GLU A 192 7.04 -6.38 -29.53
CA GLU A 192 5.70 -6.18 -30.07
C GLU A 192 5.08 -7.53 -30.42
N PHE A 193 3.89 -7.78 -29.89
CA PHE A 193 3.07 -8.91 -30.32
C PHE A 193 2.14 -8.47 -31.44
N VAL A 194 2.12 -9.21 -32.54
CA VAL A 194 1.33 -8.87 -33.73
C VAL A 194 0.30 -9.97 -34.00
N GLY A 195 -0.95 -9.56 -34.28
CA GLY A 195 -2.08 -10.45 -34.57
C GLY A 195 -3.13 -10.44 -33.46
N GLY A 196 -4.31 -10.99 -33.77
CA GLY A 196 -5.39 -11.18 -32.81
C GLY A 196 -6.01 -9.88 -32.26
N GLU A 197 -5.94 -8.76 -32.99
CA GLU A 197 -6.35 -7.45 -32.49
C GLU A 197 -7.81 -7.42 -32.02
N LEU A 198 -8.04 -7.01 -30.78
CA LEU A 198 -9.35 -6.80 -30.17
C LEU A 198 -9.72 -5.31 -30.08
N GLY A 199 -8.73 -4.42 -30.22
CA GLY A 199 -8.91 -2.98 -30.14
C GLY A 199 -7.79 -2.32 -29.33
N GLY A 200 -7.87 -1.01 -29.20
CA GLY A 200 -6.89 -0.21 -28.47
C GLY A 200 -7.39 1.20 -28.22
N GLN A 201 -6.88 1.84 -27.17
CA GLN A 201 -7.14 3.24 -26.84
C GLN A 201 -5.86 3.93 -26.37
N ASN A 202 -5.89 5.28 -26.31
CA ASN A 202 -4.86 6.03 -25.60
C ASN A 202 -5.07 5.82 -24.12
N LEU A 203 -4.10 5.21 -23.43
CA LEU A 203 -4.15 5.02 -21.98
C LEU A 203 -2.72 4.80 -21.44
N GLY A 204 -2.56 5.12 -20.16
CA GLY A 204 -1.34 5.65 -19.56
C GLY A 204 -0.15 4.71 -19.55
N SER A 205 -0.28 3.52 -18.95
CA SER A 205 0.83 2.64 -18.58
C SER A 205 0.62 1.19 -19.04
N VAL A 206 1.64 0.32 -18.96
CA VAL A 206 1.47 -1.11 -19.22
C VAL A 206 0.50 -1.79 -18.22
N GLN A 207 0.40 -1.28 -16.98
CA GLN A 207 -0.57 -1.76 -15.99
C GLN A 207 -2.01 -1.51 -16.44
N ASP A 208 -2.29 -0.31 -16.98
CA ASP A 208 -3.60 0.00 -17.54
C ASP A 208 -3.94 -0.97 -18.69
N CYS A 209 -2.93 -1.35 -19.48
CA CYS A 209 -3.10 -2.24 -20.63
C CYS A 209 -3.48 -3.66 -20.20
N THR A 210 -2.79 -4.21 -19.19
CA THR A 210 -3.07 -5.55 -18.67
C THR A 210 -4.39 -5.59 -17.92
N THR A 211 -4.73 -4.54 -17.17
CA THR A 211 -6.03 -4.39 -16.51
C THR A 211 -7.16 -4.32 -17.54
N ALA A 212 -7.03 -3.52 -18.59
CA ALA A 212 -8.03 -3.46 -19.67
C ALA A 212 -8.17 -4.80 -20.42
N CYS A 213 -7.06 -5.53 -20.60
CA CYS A 213 -7.09 -6.89 -21.15
C CYS A 213 -7.84 -7.84 -20.21
N ASP A 214 -7.64 -7.70 -18.91
CA ASP A 214 -8.32 -8.51 -17.91
C ASP A 214 -9.84 -8.34 -17.96
N GLU A 215 -10.31 -7.11 -18.13
CA GLU A 215 -11.74 -6.80 -18.23
C GLU A 215 -12.34 -7.15 -19.62
N THR A 216 -11.50 -7.46 -20.62
CA THR A 216 -11.93 -7.73 -22.00
C THR A 216 -12.05 -9.22 -22.26
N GLU A 217 -13.26 -9.67 -22.62
CA GLU A 217 -13.50 -11.06 -22.99
C GLU A 217 -12.56 -11.54 -24.11
N ASN A 218 -11.96 -12.72 -23.93
CA ASN A 218 -11.01 -13.33 -24.86
C ASN A 218 -9.71 -12.54 -25.11
N CYS A 219 -9.37 -11.55 -24.25
CA CYS A 219 -8.04 -10.94 -24.30
C CYS A 219 -7.04 -11.77 -23.50
N PHE A 220 -5.91 -12.07 -24.13
CA PHE A 220 -4.82 -12.85 -23.53
C PHE A 220 -3.49 -12.09 -23.57
N PHE A 221 -3.39 -11.03 -24.36
CA PHE A 221 -2.18 -10.24 -24.47
C PHE A 221 -2.50 -8.75 -24.60
N ALA A 222 -1.64 -7.93 -24.01
CA ALA A 222 -1.69 -6.49 -24.11
C ALA A 222 -0.33 -5.98 -24.58
N VAL A 223 -0.32 -4.94 -25.43
CA VAL A 223 0.92 -4.31 -25.91
C VAL A 223 0.80 -2.81 -25.71
N TRP A 224 1.76 -2.21 -25.01
CA TRP A 224 1.89 -0.79 -24.76
C TRP A 224 3.09 -0.22 -25.51
N ASP A 225 2.89 0.85 -26.28
CA ASP A 225 3.95 1.49 -27.07
C ASP A 225 4.55 2.76 -26.43
N GLY A 226 4.30 2.95 -25.14
CA GLY A 226 4.65 4.18 -24.41
C GLY A 226 3.55 5.25 -24.44
N LYS A 227 2.47 5.03 -25.19
CA LYS A 227 1.37 6.01 -25.32
C LYS A 227 -0.02 5.38 -25.41
N SER A 228 -0.13 4.27 -26.12
CA SER A 228 -1.39 3.61 -26.43
C SER A 228 -1.26 2.12 -26.16
N TYR A 229 -2.40 1.48 -25.90
CA TYR A 229 -2.45 0.04 -25.78
C TYR A 229 -3.12 -0.63 -26.97
N GLY A 230 -2.72 -1.86 -27.26
CA GLY A 230 -3.38 -2.79 -28.15
C GLY A 230 -3.67 -4.11 -27.45
N LEU A 231 -4.95 -4.46 -27.34
CA LEU A 231 -5.44 -5.71 -26.75
C LEU A 231 -5.53 -6.80 -27.81
N LYS A 232 -5.19 -8.04 -27.45
CA LYS A 232 -5.08 -9.14 -28.40
C LYS A 232 -5.60 -10.45 -27.84
N SER A 233 -6.31 -11.20 -28.68
CA SER A 233 -6.78 -12.56 -28.38
C SER A 233 -5.77 -13.64 -28.76
N SER A 234 -4.75 -13.32 -29.55
CA SER A 234 -3.72 -14.26 -29.97
C SER A 234 -2.48 -13.52 -30.46
N VAL A 235 -1.35 -14.22 -30.56
CA VAL A 235 -0.10 -13.68 -31.13
C VAL A 235 0.30 -14.53 -32.33
N ALA A 236 0.34 -13.93 -33.52
CA ALA A 236 0.82 -14.59 -34.73
C ALA A 236 2.35 -14.49 -34.85
N VAL A 237 2.90 -13.32 -34.49
CA VAL A 237 4.34 -13.02 -34.58
C VAL A 237 4.78 -12.19 -33.39
N LYS A 238 5.99 -12.47 -32.87
CA LYS A 238 6.70 -11.62 -31.91
C LYS A 238 7.80 -10.87 -32.64
N VAL A 239 7.81 -9.54 -32.56
CA VAL A 239 8.77 -8.67 -33.25
C VAL A 239 9.56 -7.88 -32.21
N ALA A 240 10.88 -7.90 -32.27
CA ALA A 240 11.71 -7.04 -31.43
C ALA A 240 11.47 -5.57 -31.82
N LYS A 241 11.11 -4.75 -30.83
CA LYS A 241 10.80 -3.33 -31.01
C LYS A 241 11.04 -2.58 -29.70
N ASP A 242 12.04 -1.69 -29.72
CA ASP A 242 12.38 -0.85 -28.58
C ASP A 242 11.21 0.09 -28.22
N GLY A 243 11.07 0.37 -26.92
CA GLY A 243 10.01 1.25 -26.40
C GLY A 243 8.63 0.61 -26.33
N VAL A 244 8.52 -0.70 -26.56
CA VAL A 244 7.27 -1.46 -26.42
C VAL A 244 7.37 -2.41 -25.22
N THR A 245 6.29 -2.47 -24.45
CA THR A 245 6.11 -3.43 -23.36
C THR A 245 4.88 -4.28 -23.64
N ALA A 246 5.01 -5.60 -23.60
CA ALA A 246 3.90 -6.52 -23.76
C ALA A 246 3.60 -7.25 -22.44
N GLY A 247 2.32 -7.48 -22.16
CA GLY A 247 1.85 -8.39 -21.11
C GLY A 247 1.25 -9.64 -21.73
N SER A 248 1.62 -10.82 -21.25
CA SER A 248 1.00 -12.11 -21.63
C SER A 248 0.27 -12.70 -20.44
N LEU A 249 -1.03 -12.98 -20.56
CA LEU A 249 -1.81 -13.62 -19.50
C LEU A 249 -1.24 -15.00 -19.20
N VAL A 250 -0.81 -15.21 -17.95
CA VAL A 250 -0.30 -16.47 -17.40
C VAL A 250 -1.41 -17.25 -16.72
N SER A 251 -2.18 -16.56 -15.87
CA SER A 251 -3.35 -17.12 -15.19
C SER A 251 -4.45 -16.07 -15.08
N LYS A 252 -5.69 -16.49 -15.31
CA LYS A 252 -6.87 -15.65 -15.16
C LYS A 252 -7.36 -15.71 -13.71
N GLY A 253 -7.60 -14.54 -13.12
CA GLY A 253 -8.25 -14.36 -11.84
C GLY A 253 -9.78 -14.48 -11.92
N CYS A 254 -10.50 -14.07 -10.86
CA CYS A 254 -11.95 -14.30 -10.71
C CYS A 254 -12.76 -13.03 -11.03
#